data_AF-A0A1C5C728-F1
#
_entry.id   AF-A0A1C5C728-F1
#
_cell.length_a   1.000
_cell.length_b   1.000
_cell.length_c   1.000
_cell.angle_alpha   90.00
_cell.angle_beta   90.00
_cell.angle_gamma   90.00
#
_symmetry.space_group_name_H-M   'P 1'
#
loop_
_entity.id
_entity.type
_entity.pdbx_description
1 polymer ?
#
loop_
_entity_poly.entity_id
_entity_poly.type
_entity_poly.pdbx_seq_one_letter_code
_entity_poly.pdbx_strand_id
1 'polypeptide(L)'
;MATLVLDQLRQWQDEDRGGPEQWHAAWERTLQLLGPVWPDTTMSWDGVIHADGGAALTTALYIIAQDRGIAPADVHRIHVDELFTRAPGEHDLDLRRRWDARLRAHGHDLDDPTDPVTARWLQLRVDNSPPDNASDTVHIDNGTDHRWGPGFIEGLHCVLAPRYKDRLQF
;
A
#
# COMPACT_ATOMS: atom_id res chain seq x y z
N MET A 1 19.11 -4.20 17.55
CA MET A 1 18.68 -4.93 16.34
C MET A 1 17.92 -3.95 15.48
N ALA A 2 18.17 -3.93 14.16
CA ALA A 2 17.33 -3.17 13.23
C ALA A 2 16.03 -3.95 13.00
N THR A 3 14.88 -3.28 13.03
CA THR A 3 13.59 -3.87 12.69
C THR A 3 13.57 -4.19 11.19
N LEU A 4 13.08 -5.37 10.79
CA LEU A 4 12.90 -5.70 9.37
C LEU A 4 11.56 -5.17 8.86
N VAL A 5 11.46 -4.91 7.55
CA VAL A 5 10.20 -4.52 6.91
C VAL A 5 9.13 -5.59 7.13
N LEU A 6 9.49 -6.87 7.02
CA LEU A 6 8.55 -7.97 7.28
C LEU A 6 8.09 -8.02 8.74
N ASP A 7 8.93 -7.63 9.70
CA ASP A 7 8.54 -7.53 11.11
C ASP A 7 7.56 -6.37 11.32
N GLN A 8 7.78 -5.23 10.65
CA GLN A 8 6.86 -4.10 10.68
C GLN A 8 5.50 -4.45 10.08
N LEU A 9 5.47 -5.15 8.94
CA LEU A 9 4.22 -5.60 8.30
C LEU A 9 3.44 -6.57 9.20
N ARG A 10 4.13 -7.48 9.90
CA ARG A 10 3.51 -8.37 10.89
C ARG A 10 2.95 -7.60 12.09
N GLN A 11 3.68 -6.60 12.58
CA GLN A 11 3.17 -5.74 13.64
C GLN A 11 1.86 -5.06 13.22
N TRP A 12 1.82 -4.52 11.99
CA TRP A 12 0.62 -3.89 11.45
C TRP A 12 -0.54 -4.89 11.25
N GLN A 13 -0.26 -6.10 10.77
CA GLN A 13 -1.25 -7.18 10.72
C GLN A 13 -1.84 -7.47 12.12
N ASP A 14 -0.99 -7.48 13.15
CA ASP A 14 -1.41 -7.74 14.54
C ASP A 14 -2.25 -6.59 15.13
N GLU A 15 -1.90 -5.34 14.83
CA GLU A 15 -2.69 -4.15 15.16
C GLU A 15 -4.07 -4.20 14.49
N ASP A 16 -4.13 -4.70 13.25
CA ASP A 16 -5.33 -4.71 12.43
C ASP A 16 -6.24 -5.94 12.66
N ARG A 17 -5.98 -6.77 13.70
CA ARG A 17 -6.67 -8.05 14.01
C ARG A 17 -8.20 -7.97 14.12
N GLY A 18 -8.78 -6.79 14.33
CA GLY A 18 -10.23 -6.58 14.38
C GLY A 18 -10.93 -6.57 13.00
N GLY A 19 -10.16 -6.63 11.90
CA GLY A 19 -10.71 -6.48 10.55
C GLY A 19 -11.47 -7.72 10.05
N PRO A 20 -12.16 -7.60 8.90
CA PRO A 20 -12.86 -8.73 8.25
C PRO A 20 -11.91 -9.90 7.92
N GLU A 21 -12.45 -11.12 7.81
CA GLU A 21 -11.65 -12.32 7.46
C GLU A 21 -10.85 -12.14 6.16
N GLN A 22 -11.45 -11.53 5.13
CA GLN A 22 -10.76 -11.24 3.87
C GLN A 22 -9.61 -10.23 4.03
N TRP A 23 -9.67 -9.33 5.02
CA TRP A 23 -8.56 -8.41 5.33
C TRP A 23 -7.35 -9.16 5.88
N HIS A 24 -7.59 -10.12 6.78
CA HIS A 24 -6.52 -10.99 7.30
C HIS A 24 -5.91 -11.87 6.21
N ALA A 25 -6.75 -12.46 5.36
CA ALA A 25 -6.28 -13.25 4.22
C ALA A 25 -5.46 -12.40 3.23
N ALA A 26 -5.81 -11.12 3.04
CA ALA A 26 -5.00 -10.20 2.24
C ALA A 26 -3.63 -9.94 2.88
N TRP A 27 -3.57 -9.74 4.20
CA TRP A 27 -2.30 -9.57 4.92
C TRP A 27 -1.39 -10.80 4.80
N GLU A 28 -1.95 -11.99 5.02
CA GLU A 28 -1.23 -13.25 4.86
C GLU A 28 -0.67 -13.40 3.45
N ARG A 29 -1.49 -13.11 2.44
CA ARG A 29 -1.07 -13.17 1.04
C ARG A 29 0.04 -12.17 0.74
N THR A 30 -0.07 -10.94 1.21
CA THR A 30 0.99 -9.92 1.10
C THR A 30 2.31 -10.41 1.70
N LEU A 31 2.30 -10.95 2.91
CA LEU A 31 3.51 -11.45 3.58
C LEU A 31 4.13 -12.63 2.82
N GLN A 32 3.32 -13.53 2.26
CA GLN A 32 3.79 -14.62 1.41
C GLN A 32 4.46 -14.10 0.13
N LEU A 33 3.87 -13.08 -0.51
CA LEU A 33 4.42 -12.48 -1.73
C LEU A 33 5.74 -11.75 -1.46
N LEU A 34 5.83 -11.02 -0.36
CA LEU A 34 6.98 -10.15 -0.07
C LEU A 34 8.13 -10.86 0.65
N GLY A 35 7.85 -11.96 1.37
CA GLY A 35 8.85 -12.74 2.09
C GLY A 35 10.07 -13.10 1.24
N PRO A 36 9.90 -13.68 0.04
CA PRO A 36 11.00 -14.00 -0.86
C PRO A 36 11.70 -12.78 -1.47
N VAL A 37 11.07 -11.61 -1.47
CA VAL A 37 11.58 -10.38 -2.11
C VAL A 37 12.46 -9.59 -1.15
N TRP A 38 12.06 -9.50 0.12
CA TRP A 38 12.65 -8.62 1.14
C TRP A 38 13.02 -9.35 2.44
N PRO A 39 13.73 -10.49 2.39
CA PRO A 39 14.01 -11.29 3.58
C PRO A 39 14.81 -10.51 4.63
N ASP A 40 15.71 -9.63 4.19
CA ASP A 40 16.66 -8.90 5.04
C ASP A 40 16.50 -7.36 4.92
N THR A 41 15.40 -6.87 4.32
CA THR A 41 15.19 -5.43 4.17
C THR A 41 14.89 -4.82 5.53
N THR A 42 15.73 -3.89 5.98
CA THR A 42 15.57 -3.19 7.26
C THR A 42 14.63 -1.99 7.15
N MET A 43 13.98 -1.61 8.25
CA MET A 43 13.24 -0.36 8.45
C MET A 43 14.17 0.86 8.54
N SER A 44 14.94 1.09 7.46
CA SER A 44 15.58 2.37 7.17
C SER A 44 14.63 3.26 6.36
N TRP A 45 15.14 4.35 5.78
CA TRP A 45 14.39 5.22 4.87
C TRP A 45 13.66 4.44 3.77
N ASP A 46 14.40 3.70 2.96
CA ASP A 46 13.83 2.83 1.93
C ASP A 46 12.86 1.82 2.55
N GLY A 47 13.18 1.31 3.73
CA GLY A 47 12.32 0.37 4.47
C GLY A 47 10.90 0.89 4.72
N VAL A 48 10.72 2.20 4.97
CA VAL A 48 9.39 2.80 5.12
C VAL A 48 8.59 2.69 3.82
N ILE A 49 9.20 3.02 2.68
CA ILE A 49 8.55 2.90 1.35
C ILE A 49 8.18 1.44 1.08
N HIS A 50 9.05 0.49 1.44
CA HIS A 50 8.77 -0.94 1.31
C HIS A 50 7.61 -1.37 2.22
N ALA A 51 7.56 -0.89 3.48
CA ALA A 51 6.47 -1.18 4.40
C ALA A 51 5.14 -0.59 3.92
N ASP A 52 5.12 0.68 3.50
CA ASP A 52 3.95 1.32 2.89
C ASP A 52 3.50 0.55 1.65
N GLY A 53 4.44 0.08 0.83
CA GLY A 53 4.15 -0.75 -0.33
C GLY A 53 3.50 -2.08 0.04
N GLY A 54 3.97 -2.75 1.10
CA GLY A 54 3.33 -3.96 1.60
C GLY A 54 1.92 -3.71 2.08
N ALA A 55 1.70 -2.67 2.90
CA ALA A 55 0.38 -2.30 3.35
C ALA A 55 -0.56 -1.90 2.19
N ALA A 56 -0.04 -1.17 1.20
CA ALA A 56 -0.78 -0.80 -0.01
C ALA A 56 -1.13 -2.02 -0.88
N LEU A 57 -0.24 -3.00 -0.98
CA LEU A 57 -0.52 -4.27 -1.63
C LEU A 57 -1.62 -5.03 -0.89
N THR A 58 -1.59 -5.07 0.45
CA THR A 58 -2.68 -5.66 1.24
C THR A 58 -4.03 -4.99 0.92
N THR A 59 -4.08 -3.64 0.92
CA THR A 59 -5.27 -2.90 0.52
C THR A 59 -5.74 -3.21 -0.89
N ALA A 60 -4.82 -3.31 -1.85
CA ALA A 60 -5.15 -3.69 -3.22
C ALA A 60 -5.74 -5.10 -3.31
N LEU A 61 -5.11 -6.10 -2.68
CA LEU A 61 -5.57 -7.48 -2.67
C LEU A 61 -6.97 -7.59 -2.05
N TYR A 62 -7.20 -6.88 -0.94
CA TYR A 62 -8.49 -6.83 -0.28
C TYR A 62 -9.59 -6.23 -1.17
N ILE A 63 -9.35 -5.03 -1.73
CA ILE A 63 -10.31 -4.37 -2.63
C ILE A 63 -10.65 -5.28 -3.81
N ILE A 64 -9.65 -5.89 -4.45
CA ILE A 64 -9.87 -6.73 -5.63
C ILE A 64 -10.63 -8.01 -5.27
N ALA A 65 -10.29 -8.63 -4.13
CA ALA A 65 -10.99 -9.82 -3.63
C ALA A 65 -12.47 -9.53 -3.40
N GLN A 66 -12.78 -8.39 -2.77
CA GLN A 66 -14.14 -7.94 -2.52
C GLN A 66 -14.89 -7.59 -3.82
N ASP A 67 -14.26 -6.81 -4.71
CA ASP A 67 -14.84 -6.43 -6.01
C ASP A 67 -15.22 -7.65 -6.88
N ARG A 68 -14.44 -8.73 -6.79
CA ARG A 68 -14.59 -9.91 -7.65
C ARG A 68 -15.21 -11.12 -6.96
N GLY A 69 -15.43 -11.07 -5.65
CA GLY A 69 -15.93 -12.20 -4.86
C GLY A 69 -14.99 -13.41 -4.88
N ILE A 70 -13.68 -13.17 -4.85
CA ILE A 70 -12.63 -14.22 -4.85
C ILE A 70 -11.78 -14.15 -3.58
N ALA A 71 -10.97 -15.16 -3.31
CA ALA A 71 -10.02 -15.08 -2.20
C ALA A 71 -8.83 -14.16 -2.56
N PRO A 72 -8.20 -13.46 -1.59
CA PRO A 72 -6.99 -12.68 -1.85
C PRO A 72 -5.85 -13.49 -2.48
N ALA A 73 -5.78 -14.79 -2.19
CA ALA A 73 -4.81 -15.70 -2.80
C ALA A 73 -5.01 -15.90 -4.32
N ASP A 74 -6.22 -15.70 -4.83
CA ASP A 74 -6.57 -15.83 -6.25
C ASP A 74 -6.44 -14.51 -7.03
N VAL A 75 -6.03 -13.44 -6.34
CA VAL A 75 -5.80 -12.14 -6.99
C VAL A 75 -4.51 -12.19 -7.80
N HIS A 76 -4.63 -12.09 -9.11
CA HIS A 76 -3.47 -12.00 -10.00
C HIS A 76 -2.87 -10.60 -10.08
N ARG A 77 -1.57 -10.56 -10.40
CA ARG A 77 -0.79 -9.34 -10.68
C ARG A 77 -1.52 -8.35 -11.58
N ILE A 78 -2.12 -8.83 -12.67
CA ILE A 78 -2.83 -7.98 -13.64
C ILE A 78 -3.99 -7.21 -13.00
N HIS A 79 -4.67 -7.77 -12.00
CA HIS A 79 -5.75 -7.07 -11.31
C HIS A 79 -5.21 -5.92 -10.44
N VAL A 80 -4.04 -6.11 -9.83
CA VAL A 80 -3.36 -5.05 -9.06
C VAL A 80 -2.90 -3.94 -10.01
N ASP A 81 -2.30 -4.31 -11.14
CA ASP A 81 -1.89 -3.36 -12.17
C ASP A 81 -3.12 -2.59 -12.71
N GLU A 82 -4.27 -3.23 -12.96
CA GLU A 82 -5.53 -2.58 -13.37
C GLU A 82 -6.09 -1.63 -12.31
N LEU A 83 -6.04 -2.00 -11.03
CA LEU A 83 -6.46 -1.13 -9.93
C LEU A 83 -5.56 0.10 -9.85
N PHE A 84 -4.26 -0.07 -10.07
CA PHE A 84 -3.25 0.97 -9.86
C PHE A 84 -3.00 1.85 -11.10
N THR A 85 -3.27 1.35 -12.30
CA THR A 85 -3.06 2.08 -13.55
C THR A 85 -3.95 3.32 -13.60
N ARG A 86 -3.34 4.45 -13.93
CA ARG A 86 -4.05 5.73 -14.10
C ARG A 86 -4.74 5.80 -15.45
N ALA A 87 -5.99 6.27 -15.47
CA ALA A 87 -6.64 6.65 -16.71
C ALA A 87 -5.93 7.88 -17.33
N PRO A 88 -6.04 8.10 -18.66
CA PRO A 88 -5.49 9.31 -19.28
C PRO A 88 -6.02 10.59 -18.62
N GLY A 89 -5.11 11.40 -18.07
CA GLY A 89 -5.44 12.63 -17.34
C GLY A 89 -5.82 12.44 -15.86
N GLU A 90 -5.78 11.22 -15.33
CA GLU A 90 -6.01 10.96 -13.90
C GLU A 90 -4.78 11.37 -13.07
N HIS A 91 -5.02 12.15 -12.02
CA HIS A 91 -3.99 12.54 -11.05
C HIS A 91 -4.01 11.64 -9.81
N ASP A 92 -2.97 11.73 -8.97
CA ASP A 92 -2.82 10.98 -7.71
C ASP A 92 -4.05 11.10 -6.79
N LEU A 93 -4.64 12.29 -6.75
CA LEU A 93 -5.86 12.58 -6.00
C LEU A 93 -7.07 11.78 -6.52
N ASP A 94 -7.18 11.61 -7.83
CA ASP A 94 -8.28 10.89 -8.45
C ASP A 94 -8.12 9.38 -8.25
N LEU A 95 -6.89 8.87 -8.38
CA LEU A 95 -6.55 7.49 -8.02
C LEU A 95 -6.90 7.20 -6.56
N ARG A 96 -6.54 8.11 -5.63
CA ARG A 96 -6.90 8.02 -4.22
C ARG A 96 -8.42 7.98 -4.02
N ARG A 97 -9.16 8.88 -4.66
CA ARG A 97 -10.64 8.92 -4.59
C ARG A 97 -11.28 7.64 -5.12
N ARG A 98 -10.67 6.99 -6.12
CA ARG A 98 -11.15 5.73 -6.67
C ARG A 98 -10.99 4.58 -5.67
N TRP A 99 -9.89 4.54 -4.93
CA TRP A 99 -9.70 3.60 -3.83
C TRP A 99 -10.65 3.90 -2.65
N ASP A 100 -10.79 5.17 -2.26
CA ASP A 100 -11.77 5.61 -1.25
C ASP A 100 -13.18 5.11 -1.60
N ALA A 101 -13.60 5.27 -2.86
CA ALA A 101 -14.93 4.88 -3.32
C ALA A 101 -15.15 3.36 -3.24
N ARG A 102 -14.14 2.55 -3.57
CA ARG A 102 -14.23 1.08 -3.48
C ARG A 102 -14.32 0.60 -2.04
N LEU A 103 -13.48 1.14 -1.14
CA LEU A 103 -13.56 0.81 0.28
C LEU A 103 -14.94 1.15 0.87
N ARG A 104 -15.50 2.32 0.54
CA ARG A 104 -16.88 2.68 0.94
C ARG A 104 -17.92 1.73 0.35
N ALA A 105 -17.77 1.30 -0.90
CA ALA A 105 -18.68 0.33 -1.52
C ALA A 105 -18.66 -1.04 -0.83
N HIS A 106 -17.55 -1.39 -0.16
CA HIS A 106 -17.44 -2.60 0.66
C HIS A 106 -17.87 -2.40 2.12
N GLY A 107 -18.44 -1.24 2.45
CA GLY A 107 -19.02 -0.97 3.77
C GLY A 107 -18.08 -0.30 4.77
N HIS A 108 -16.89 0.13 4.35
CA HIS A 108 -15.96 0.85 5.23
C HIS A 108 -16.36 2.33 5.36
N ASP A 109 -16.46 2.81 6.60
CA ASP A 109 -16.55 4.24 6.89
C ASP A 109 -15.12 4.82 6.96
N LEU A 110 -14.78 5.72 6.04
CA LEU A 110 -13.43 6.29 5.97
C LEU A 110 -13.15 7.36 7.03
N ASP A 111 -14.16 7.73 7.81
CA ASP A 111 -14.04 8.65 8.94
C ASP A 111 -14.02 7.89 10.29
N ASP A 112 -14.16 6.56 10.27
CA ASP A 112 -14.06 5.70 11.46
C ASP A 112 -12.63 5.15 11.63
N PRO A 113 -11.82 5.72 12.54
CA PRO A 113 -10.47 5.22 12.79
C PRO A 113 -10.45 3.89 13.56
N THR A 114 -11.60 3.39 14.01
CA THR A 114 -11.71 2.11 14.71
C THR A 114 -11.90 0.93 13.76
N ASP A 115 -12.30 1.19 12.51
CA ASP A 115 -12.25 0.21 11.43
C ASP A 115 -10.79 -0.02 11.01
N PRO A 116 -10.24 -1.25 11.17
CA PRO A 116 -8.84 -1.52 10.86
C PRO A 116 -8.45 -1.28 9.41
N VAL A 117 -9.36 -1.52 8.46
CA VAL A 117 -9.11 -1.27 7.03
C VAL A 117 -9.01 0.24 6.80
N THR A 118 -9.95 1.01 7.36
CA THR A 118 -9.92 2.46 7.30
C THR A 118 -8.69 3.03 7.98
N ALA A 119 -8.35 2.57 9.19
CA ALA A 119 -7.19 3.05 9.93
C ALA A 119 -5.90 2.91 9.12
N ARG A 120 -5.70 1.74 8.48
CA ARG A 120 -4.54 1.51 7.61
C ARG A 120 -4.57 2.39 6.38
N TRP A 121 -5.72 2.48 5.71
CA TRP A 121 -5.88 3.31 4.52
C TRP A 121 -5.65 4.80 4.80
N LEU A 122 -6.13 5.30 5.94
CA LEU A 122 -5.94 6.67 6.40
C LEU A 122 -4.46 7.02 6.52
N GLN A 123 -3.64 6.12 7.06
CA GLN A 123 -2.18 6.31 7.15
C GLN A 123 -1.52 6.34 5.77
N LEU A 124 -1.93 5.45 4.87
CA LEU A 124 -1.32 5.33 3.54
C LEU A 124 -1.69 6.47 2.59
N ARG A 125 -2.89 7.04 2.72
CA ARG A 125 -3.43 8.06 1.82
C ARG A 125 -2.96 9.48 2.12
N VAL A 126 -2.28 9.70 3.26
CA VAL A 126 -1.71 11.00 3.62
C VAL A 126 -0.72 11.42 2.54
N ASP A 127 -0.98 12.56 1.93
CA ASP A 127 -0.09 13.19 0.97
C ASP A 127 1.01 13.93 1.72
N ASN A 128 2.25 13.46 1.59
CA ASN A 128 3.42 14.07 2.21
C ASN A 128 4.17 15.01 1.24
N SER A 129 3.57 15.30 0.08
CA SER A 129 4.15 16.27 -0.86
C SER A 129 4.31 17.63 -0.17
N PRO A 130 5.42 18.33 -0.43
CA PRO A 130 5.56 19.70 0.04
C PRO A 130 4.45 20.58 -0.57
N PRO A 131 4.08 21.69 0.10
CA PRO A 131 3.07 22.60 -0.43
C PRO A 131 3.55 23.21 -1.76
N ASP A 132 2.60 23.58 -2.63
CA ASP A 132 2.89 24.10 -3.99
C ASP A 132 3.80 25.34 -4.03
N ASN A 133 3.98 26.03 -2.89
CA ASN A 133 4.84 27.19 -2.74
C ASN A 133 6.19 26.88 -2.07
N ALA A 134 6.54 25.60 -1.90
CA ALA A 134 7.84 25.21 -1.40
C ALA A 134 8.94 25.68 -2.37
N SER A 135 10.08 26.10 -1.82
CA SER A 135 11.19 26.57 -2.65
C SER A 135 11.77 25.43 -3.47
N ASP A 136 12.34 25.73 -4.63
CA ASP A 136 13.01 24.74 -5.48
C ASP A 136 14.07 23.91 -4.73
N THR A 137 14.70 24.48 -3.69
CA THR A 137 15.61 23.75 -2.80
C THR A 137 14.92 22.65 -2.01
N VAL A 138 13.66 22.80 -1.59
CA VAL A 138 12.87 21.71 -1.00
C VAL A 138 12.60 20.62 -2.03
N HIS A 139 12.45 20.96 -3.30
CA HIS A 139 12.29 19.99 -4.39
C HIS A 139 13.58 19.28 -4.82
N ILE A 140 14.74 19.95 -4.69
CA ILE A 140 16.03 19.46 -5.16
C ILE A 140 16.83 18.77 -4.04
N ASP A 141 16.88 19.34 -2.83
CA ASP A 141 17.69 18.81 -1.72
C ASP A 141 16.97 17.70 -0.94
N ASN A 142 15.63 17.65 -0.95
CA ASN A 142 14.85 16.66 -0.20
C ASN A 142 14.32 15.51 -1.07
N GLY A 143 14.68 15.46 -2.36
CA GLY A 143 14.29 14.38 -3.26
C GLY A 143 14.86 13.00 -2.88
N THR A 144 15.87 12.96 -2.01
CA THR A 144 16.43 11.72 -1.45
C THR A 144 16.06 11.46 0.01
N ASP A 145 15.63 12.50 0.74
CA ASP A 145 15.54 12.48 2.20
C ASP A 145 14.10 12.61 2.74
N HIS A 146 13.12 12.94 1.88
CA HIS A 146 11.72 13.13 2.27
C HIS A 146 10.79 12.26 1.42
N ARG A 147 9.63 11.90 1.99
CA ARG A 147 8.60 11.03 1.41
C ARG A 147 7.65 11.94 0.64
N TRP A 148 7.42 11.65 -0.64
CA TRP A 148 6.62 12.51 -1.50
C TRP A 148 5.35 11.80 -1.91
N GLY A 149 4.23 12.52 -1.86
CA GLY A 149 2.94 11.95 -2.24
C GLY A 149 2.34 11.00 -1.20
N PRO A 150 1.26 10.31 -1.60
CA PRO A 150 0.65 9.25 -0.80
C PRO A 150 1.53 8.01 -0.74
N GLY A 151 1.68 7.43 0.45
CA GLY A 151 2.51 6.22 0.65
C GLY A 151 2.04 5.03 -0.17
N PHE A 152 0.73 4.92 -0.42
CA PHE A 152 0.22 3.84 -1.25
C PHE A 152 0.68 3.92 -2.71
N ILE A 153 0.99 5.11 -3.23
CA ILE A 153 1.43 5.27 -4.63
C ILE A 153 2.90 4.90 -4.74
N GLU A 154 3.76 5.57 -3.96
CA GLU A 154 5.20 5.34 -4.01
C GLU A 154 5.55 3.92 -3.57
N GLY A 155 4.95 3.46 -2.46
CA GLY A 155 5.15 2.12 -1.94
C GLY A 155 4.70 1.03 -2.91
N LEU A 156 3.50 1.15 -3.49
CA LEU A 156 3.01 0.15 -4.43
C LEU A 156 3.80 0.16 -5.75
N HIS A 157 4.24 1.32 -6.23
CA HIS A 157 5.22 1.38 -7.34
C HIS A 157 6.51 0.62 -7.02
N CYS A 158 7.02 0.75 -5.80
CA CYS A 158 8.23 0.03 -5.37
C CYS A 158 8.03 -1.48 -5.36
N VAL A 159 6.92 -1.97 -4.80
CA VAL A 159 6.53 -3.40 -4.81
C VAL A 159 6.40 -3.90 -6.23
N LEU A 160 5.68 -3.18 -7.09
CA LEU A 160 5.38 -3.58 -8.45
C LEU A 160 6.54 -3.34 -9.43
N ALA A 161 7.70 -2.88 -8.96
CA ALA A 161 8.83 -2.60 -9.84
C ALA A 161 9.24 -3.83 -10.68
N PRO A 162 9.61 -3.66 -11.96
CA PRO A 162 9.97 -4.77 -12.86
C PRO A 162 11.05 -5.70 -12.29
N ARG A 163 11.98 -5.18 -11.48
CA ARG A 163 13.03 -5.96 -10.81
C ARG A 163 12.51 -7.07 -9.87
N TYR A 164 11.26 -6.97 -9.43
CA TYR A 164 10.63 -7.95 -8.53
C TYR A 164 9.64 -8.86 -9.25
N LYS A 165 9.40 -8.67 -10.55
CA LYS A 165 8.38 -9.39 -11.32
C LYS A 165 8.48 -10.91 -11.19
N ASP A 166 9.69 -11.45 -11.28
CA ASP A 166 9.91 -12.91 -11.26
C ASP A 166 9.95 -13.49 -9.82
N ARG A 167 10.06 -12.62 -8.81
CA ARG A 167 10.10 -13.00 -7.39
C ARG A 167 8.72 -12.89 -6.71
N LEU A 168 7.85 -12.01 -7.22
CA LEU A 168 6.47 -11.87 -6.77
C LEU A 168 5.59 -12.91 -7.45
N GLN A 169 5.34 -14.02 -6.75
CA GLN A 169 4.54 -15.14 -7.26
C GLN A 169 3.05 -14.95 -6.93
N PHE A 170 2.39 -14.08 -7.71
CA PHE A 170 0.93 -13.87 -7.68
C PHE A 170 0.14 -15.10 -8.09
#